data_AF-A0A971N7Q0-F1
#
_entry.id   AF-A0A971N7Q0-F1
#
_cell.length_a   1.000
_cell.length_b   1.000
_cell.length_c   1.000
_cell.angle_alpha   90.00
_cell.angle_beta   90.00
_cell.angle_gamma   90.00
#
_symmetry.space_group_name_H-M   'P 1'
#
loop_
_entity.id
_entity.type
_entity.pdbx_description
1 polymer ?
#
loop_
_entity_poly.entity_id
_entity_poly.type
_entity_poly.pdbx_seq_one_letter_code
_entity_poly.pdbx_strand_id
1 'polypeptide(L)'
;MGGSQGQIFLAMVGYMAVVIGIGIYYARRASTSSDYFLIGGRTLGPWVTAMAAEASDMSGWLLMGLPGVAYWCGLSDAIWTAIGLLIGTYLNWLFVAKRLRAYSFLAGDAITIPDFFSNRFKEKQKVLMTISCLFILVFFTV
;
A
#
# COMPACT_ATOMS: atom_id res chain seq x y z
N MET A 1 6.82 32.49 -20.88
CA MET A 1 6.87 31.49 -19.80
C MET A 1 7.53 32.15 -18.60
N GLY A 2 6.76 32.46 -17.56
CA GLY A 2 7.31 33.15 -16.37
C GLY A 2 8.35 32.26 -15.68
N GLY A 3 9.40 32.84 -15.09
CA GLY A 3 10.51 32.10 -14.47
C GLY A 3 10.08 31.03 -13.45
N SER A 4 8.90 31.18 -12.83
CA SER A 4 8.28 30.19 -11.94
C SER A 4 7.87 28.88 -12.64
N GLN A 5 7.35 28.95 -13.88
CA GLN A 5 6.95 27.74 -14.63
C GLN A 5 8.16 26.89 -15.02
N GLY A 6 9.28 27.54 -15.37
CA GLY A 6 10.53 26.85 -15.69
C GLY A 6 11.12 26.12 -14.47
N GLN A 7 11.07 26.73 -13.29
CA GLN A 7 11.52 26.12 -12.03
C GLN A 7 10.66 24.91 -11.64
N ILE A 8 9.33 25.02 -11.74
CA ILE A 8 8.41 23.91 -11.45
C ILE A 8 8.68 22.75 -12.41
N PHE A 9 8.81 23.03 -13.70
CA PHE A 9 9.09 21.99 -14.70
C PHE A 9 10.41 21.27 -14.42
N LEU A 10 11.47 22.03 -14.11
CA LEU A 10 12.77 21.46 -13.75
C LEU A 10 12.69 20.59 -12.49
N ALA A 11 11.94 21.02 -11.47
CA ALA A 11 11.73 20.25 -10.26
C ALA A 11 10.96 18.94 -10.53
N MET A 12 9.93 18.95 -11.38
CA MET A 12 9.18 17.74 -11.76
C MET A 12 10.05 16.75 -12.51
N VAL A 13 10.83 17.22 -13.49
CA VAL A 13 11.76 16.38 -14.25
C VAL A 13 12.84 15.79 -13.33
N GLY A 14 13.40 16.61 -12.43
CA GLY A 14 14.39 16.15 -11.44
C GLY A 14 13.82 15.09 -10.51
N TYR A 15 12.62 15.30 -9.97
CA TYR A 15 11.93 14.32 -9.13
C TYR A 15 11.69 13.00 -9.88
N MET A 16 11.15 13.04 -11.10
CA MET A 16 10.95 11.84 -11.91
C MET A 16 12.26 11.11 -12.20
N ALA A 17 13.33 11.83 -12.54
CA ALA A 17 14.63 11.24 -12.81
C ALA A 17 15.19 10.51 -11.57
N VAL A 18 15.05 11.10 -10.37
CA VAL A 18 15.46 10.46 -9.11
C VAL A 18 14.63 9.20 -8.84
N VAL A 19 13.31 9.27 -8.96
CA VAL A 19 12.42 8.12 -8.71
C VAL A 19 12.72 6.98 -9.70
N ILE A 20 12.87 7.29 -10.98
CA ILE A 20 13.24 6.31 -12.01
C ILE A 20 14.63 5.74 -11.72
N GLY A 21 15.60 6.57 -11.34
CA GLY A 21 16.95 6.14 -11.01
C GLY A 21 16.99 5.15 -9.84
N ILE A 22 16.23 5.43 -8.77
CA ILE A 22 16.05 4.49 -7.65
C ILE A 22 15.40 3.18 -8.14
N GLY A 23 14.36 3.28 -8.98
CA GLY A 23 13.69 2.13 -9.57
C GLY A 23 14.64 1.24 -10.36
N ILE A 24 15.47 1.81 -11.24
CA ILE A 24 16.45 1.07 -12.04
C ILE A 24 17.52 0.43 -11.15
N TYR A 25 18.00 1.15 -10.13
CA TYR A 25 19.01 0.65 -9.21
C TYR A 25 18.53 -0.60 -8.46
N TYR A 26 17.29 -0.59 -7.96
CA TYR A 26 16.71 -1.72 -7.25
C TYR A 26 16.03 -2.76 -8.16
N ALA A 27 15.83 -2.47 -9.45
CA ALA A 27 15.16 -3.37 -10.39
C ALA A 27 15.81 -4.76 -10.44
N ARG A 28 17.14 -4.82 -10.51
CA ARG A 28 17.85 -6.12 -10.55
C ARG A 28 17.60 -6.97 -9.30
N ARG A 29 17.54 -6.34 -8.13
CA ARG A 29 17.27 -7.01 -6.85
C ARG A 29 15.80 -7.44 -6.76
N ALA A 30 14.87 -6.59 -7.19
CA ALA A 30 13.44 -6.91 -7.22
C ALA A 30 13.12 -8.05 -8.20
N SER A 31 13.79 -8.11 -9.36
CA SER A 31 13.60 -9.16 -10.36
C SER A 31 14.25 -10.51 -10.02
N THR A 32 14.93 -10.63 -8.86
CA THR A 32 15.63 -11.87 -8.48
C THR A 32 14.65 -12.99 -8.09
N SER A 33 13.53 -12.67 -7.45
CA SER A 33 12.48 -13.63 -7.14
C SER A 33 11.14 -12.95 -6.86
N SER A 34 10.05 -13.72 -6.93
CA SER A 34 8.71 -13.25 -6.52
C SER A 34 8.69 -12.72 -5.09
N ASP A 35 9.47 -13.31 -4.18
CA ASP A 35 9.52 -12.89 -2.77
C ASP A 35 10.27 -11.56 -2.60
N TYR A 36 11.33 -11.33 -3.38
CA TYR A 36 11.99 -10.03 -3.40
C TYR A 36 11.12 -8.96 -4.04
N PHE A 37 10.32 -9.32 -5.03
CA PHE A 37 9.38 -8.40 -5.67
C PHE A 37 8.20 -8.04 -4.75
N LEU A 38 7.57 -9.03 -4.11
CA LEU A 38 6.33 -8.82 -3.35
C LEU A 38 6.56 -8.35 -1.91
N ILE A 39 7.62 -8.81 -1.25
CA ILE A 39 7.85 -8.53 0.19
C ILE A 39 9.29 -8.07 0.49
N GLY A 40 10.07 -7.69 -0.52
CA GLY A 40 11.46 -7.25 -0.33
C GLY A 40 12.35 -8.30 0.32
N GLY A 41 12.01 -9.59 0.19
CA GLY A 41 12.70 -10.71 0.84
C GLY A 41 12.63 -10.66 2.37
N ARG A 42 11.68 -9.91 2.96
CA ARG A 42 11.57 -9.67 4.42
C ARG A 42 12.80 -9.04 5.07
N THR A 43 13.62 -8.38 4.26
CA THR A 43 14.86 -7.71 4.71
C THR A 43 14.64 -6.24 5.09
N LEU A 44 13.46 -5.69 4.81
CA LEU A 44 13.10 -4.31 5.10
C LEU A 44 12.81 -4.14 6.60
N GLY A 45 13.45 -3.15 7.23
CA GLY A 45 13.23 -2.85 8.64
C GLY A 45 11.80 -2.37 8.95
N PRO A 46 11.38 -2.39 10.22
CA PRO A 46 10.01 -2.03 10.63
C PRO A 46 9.58 -0.63 10.18
N TRP A 47 10.48 0.35 10.30
CA TRP A 47 10.20 1.74 9.94
C TRP A 47 9.97 1.93 8.43
N VAL A 48 10.81 1.32 7.60
CA VAL A 48 10.69 1.41 6.13
C VAL A 48 9.41 0.72 5.67
N THR A 49 9.12 -0.44 6.25
CA THR A 49 7.89 -1.19 5.95
C THR A 49 6.63 -0.42 6.37
N ALA A 50 6.63 0.22 7.55
CA ALA A 50 5.51 1.02 8.01
C ALA A 50 5.29 2.27 7.13
N MET A 51 6.36 2.99 6.77
CA MET A 51 6.27 4.15 5.87
C MET A 51 5.78 3.75 4.48
N ALA A 52 6.22 2.61 3.95
CA ALA A 52 5.76 2.11 2.65
C ALA A 52 4.27 1.71 2.67
N ALA A 53 3.83 1.08 3.76
CA ALA A 53 2.42 0.73 3.96
C ALA A 53 1.56 2.00 4.02
N GLU A 54 1.97 2.98 4.82
CA GLU A 54 1.22 4.24 4.95
C GLU A 54 1.22 5.06 3.67
N ALA A 55 2.36 5.16 2.96
CA ALA A 55 2.41 5.86 1.68
C ALA A 55 1.49 5.23 0.62
N SER A 56 1.24 3.91 0.71
CA SER A 56 0.32 3.20 -0.17
C SER A 56 -1.14 3.46 0.20
N ASP A 57 -1.47 3.47 1.50
CA ASP A 57 -2.82 3.74 2.01
C ASP A 57 -3.21 5.23 1.82
N MET A 58 -2.28 6.12 2.13
CA MET A 58 -2.49 7.57 2.24
C MET A 58 -2.26 8.34 0.92
N SER A 59 -2.56 7.72 -0.22
CA SER A 59 -2.32 8.31 -1.54
C SER A 59 -3.30 9.45 -1.87
N GLY A 60 -4.15 9.28 -2.89
CA GLY A 60 -5.05 10.35 -3.38
C GLY A 60 -6.03 10.87 -2.32
N TRP A 61 -6.37 10.03 -1.33
CA TRP A 61 -7.34 10.36 -0.28
C TRP A 61 -6.87 11.49 0.64
N LEU A 62 -5.61 11.51 1.07
CA LEU A 62 -5.13 12.61 1.92
C LEU A 62 -4.97 13.90 1.13
N LEU A 63 -4.59 13.83 -0.14
CA LEU A 63 -4.35 15.02 -0.96
C LEU A 63 -5.66 15.73 -1.36
N MET A 64 -6.71 14.97 -1.65
CA MET A 64 -7.97 15.52 -2.17
C MET A 64 -9.16 15.31 -1.22
N GLY A 65 -9.21 14.18 -0.53
CA GLY A 65 -10.30 13.83 0.39
C GLY A 65 -10.29 14.65 1.67
N LEU A 66 -9.16 14.68 2.40
CA LEU A 66 -9.07 15.40 3.68
C LEU A 66 -9.30 16.92 3.53
N PRO A 67 -8.70 17.61 2.53
CA PRO A 67 -9.00 19.01 2.27
C PRO A 67 -10.43 19.24 1.79
N GLY A 68 -11.01 18.29 1.05
CA GLY A 68 -12.42 18.34 0.64
C GLY A 68 -13.38 18.30 1.84
N VAL A 69 -13.11 17.42 2.81
CA VAL A 69 -13.86 17.37 4.09
C VAL A 69 -13.68 18.67 4.86
N ALA A 70 -12.45 19.19 4.94
CA ALA A 70 -12.19 20.47 5.61
C ALA A 70 -12.94 21.64 4.94
N TYR A 71 -13.03 21.63 3.61
CA TYR A 71 -13.72 22.65 2.83
C TYR A 71 -15.25 22.61 3.05
N TRP A 72 -15.84 21.42 3.12
CA TRP A 72 -17.31 21.25 3.16
C TRP A 72 -17.89 21.21 4.58
N CYS A 73 -17.18 20.54 5.51
CA CYS A 73 -17.63 20.26 6.87
C CYS A 73 -16.86 21.10 7.92
N GLY A 74 -15.82 21.81 7.50
CA GLY A 74 -14.99 22.63 8.37
C GLY A 74 -13.81 21.88 8.98
N LEU A 75 -12.92 22.65 9.61
CA LEU A 75 -11.63 22.14 10.10
C LEU A 75 -11.77 21.12 11.24
N SER A 76 -12.81 21.27 12.08
CA SER A 76 -13.08 20.36 13.19
C SER A 76 -13.28 18.92 12.71
N ASP A 77 -14.07 18.73 11.66
CA ASP A 77 -14.41 17.40 11.14
C ASP A 77 -13.22 16.75 10.41
N ALA A 78 -12.41 17.55 9.73
CA ALA A 78 -11.15 17.08 9.14
C ALA A 78 -10.16 16.58 10.21
N ILE A 79 -10.04 17.29 11.34
CA ILE A 79 -9.18 16.88 12.45
C ILE A 79 -9.70 15.61 13.11
N TRP A 80 -10.99 15.51 13.39
CA TRP A 80 -11.60 14.29 13.94
C TRP A 80 -11.45 13.09 12.99
N THR A 81 -11.55 13.32 11.69
CA THR A 81 -11.29 12.29 10.67
C THR A 81 -9.85 11.81 10.74
N ALA A 82 -8.87 12.71 10.82
CA ALA A 82 -7.45 12.35 10.93
C ALA A 82 -7.15 11.56 12.22
N ILE A 83 -7.72 11.99 13.35
CA ILE A 83 -7.57 11.27 14.63
C ILE A 83 -8.21 9.89 14.55
N GLY A 84 -9.42 9.80 13.96
CA GLY A 84 -10.14 8.54 13.78
C GLY A 84 -9.36 7.56 12.89
N LEU A 85 -8.76 8.05 11.80
CA LEU A 85 -7.91 7.26 10.92
C LEU A 85 -6.66 6.75 11.64
N LEU A 86 -5.99 7.60 12.42
CA LEU A 86 -4.80 7.22 13.18
C LEU A 86 -5.13 6.13 14.23
N ILE A 87 -6.22 6.30 14.97
CA ILE A 87 -6.64 5.30 15.96
C ILE A 87 -7.10 4.02 15.26
N GLY A 88 -7.88 4.15 14.19
CA GLY A 88 -8.41 3.02 13.43
C GLY A 88 -7.32 2.14 12.81
N THR A 89 -6.33 2.76 12.16
CA THR A 89 -5.16 2.08 11.60
C THR A 89 -4.34 1.39 12.68
N TYR A 90 -4.08 2.07 13.79
CA TYR A 90 -3.36 1.48 14.93
C TYR A 90 -4.09 0.26 15.50
N LEU A 91 -5.40 0.38 15.77
CA LEU A 91 -6.20 -0.73 16.31
C LEU A 91 -6.31 -1.88 15.30
N ASN A 92 -6.49 -1.59 14.01
CA ASN A 92 -6.51 -2.61 12.97
C ASN A 92 -5.19 -3.41 12.99
N TRP A 93 -4.06 -2.73 13.03
CA TRP A 93 -2.76 -3.37 13.08
C TRP A 93 -2.60 -4.21 14.36
N LEU A 94 -2.97 -3.66 15.51
CA LEU A 94 -2.85 -4.31 16.80
C LEU A 94 -3.65 -5.62 16.88
N PHE A 95 -4.89 -5.62 16.39
CA PHE A 95 -5.78 -6.78 16.50
C PHE A 95 -5.63 -7.78 15.34
N VAL A 96 -5.42 -7.29 14.12
CA VAL A 96 -5.50 -8.12 12.91
C VAL A 96 -4.12 -8.59 12.47
N ALA A 97 -3.10 -7.72 12.45
CA ALA A 97 -1.84 -8.03 11.77
C ALA A 97 -1.11 -9.24 12.36
N LYS A 98 -0.99 -9.33 13.70
CA LYS A 98 -0.30 -10.45 14.36
C LYS A 98 -1.01 -11.78 14.11
N ARG A 99 -2.34 -11.79 14.21
CA ARG A 99 -3.16 -13.00 13.97
C ARG A 99 -3.06 -13.42 12.51
N LEU A 100 -3.24 -12.49 11.59
CA LEU A 100 -3.16 -12.75 10.16
C LEU A 100 -1.78 -13.29 9.76
N ARG A 101 -0.69 -12.72 10.30
CA ARG A 101 0.66 -13.23 10.04
C ARG A 101 0.84 -14.67 10.52
N ALA A 102 0.41 -14.98 11.75
CA ALA A 102 0.50 -16.35 12.28
C ALA A 102 -0.29 -17.34 11.42
N TYR A 103 -1.52 -17.01 11.02
CA TYR A 103 -2.32 -17.88 10.16
C TYR A 103 -1.78 -17.99 8.74
N SER A 104 -1.24 -16.91 8.16
CA SER A 104 -0.62 -16.94 6.82
C SER A 104 0.58 -17.87 6.77
N PHE A 105 1.40 -17.88 7.83
CA PHE A 105 2.55 -18.76 7.95
C PHE A 105 2.13 -20.24 7.99
N LEU A 106 1.10 -20.56 8.79
CA LEU A 106 0.53 -21.92 8.86
C LEU A 106 -0.14 -22.36 7.55
N ALA A 107 -0.65 -21.42 6.77
CA ALA A 107 -1.30 -21.66 5.47
C ALA A 107 -0.29 -21.69 4.30
N GLY A 108 0.92 -22.22 4.53
CA GLY A 108 1.96 -22.33 3.51
C GLY A 108 2.72 -21.03 3.24
N ASP A 109 2.83 -20.16 4.24
CA ASP A 109 3.48 -18.84 4.14
C ASP A 109 2.90 -17.95 3.02
N ALA A 110 1.57 -17.95 2.92
CA ALA A 110 0.85 -17.20 1.91
C ALA A 110 1.16 -15.69 1.98
N ILE A 111 1.49 -15.11 0.83
CA ILE A 111 1.93 -13.71 0.71
C ILE A 111 0.75 -12.78 0.38
N THR A 112 -0.29 -13.29 -0.28
CA THR A 112 -1.46 -12.51 -0.69
C THR A 112 -2.74 -12.97 0.00
N ILE A 113 -3.74 -12.09 0.11
CA ILE A 113 -5.04 -12.42 0.70
C ILE A 113 -5.78 -13.54 -0.07
N PRO A 114 -5.86 -13.53 -1.41
CA PRO A 114 -6.47 -14.61 -2.18
C PRO A 114 -5.79 -15.97 -1.96
N ASP A 115 -4.46 -15.98 -1.92
CA ASP A 115 -3.66 -17.18 -1.66
C ASP A 115 -3.87 -17.68 -0.22
N PHE A 116 -3.91 -16.76 0.74
CA PHE A 116 -4.25 -17.08 2.13
C PHE A 116 -5.62 -17.75 2.25
N PHE A 117 -6.65 -17.23 1.58
CA PHE A 117 -7.97 -17.87 1.60
C PHE A 117 -7.96 -19.25 0.96
N SER A 118 -7.38 -19.40 -0.24
CA SER A 118 -7.33 -20.70 -0.90
C SER A 118 -6.61 -21.76 -0.04
N ASN A 119 -5.49 -21.39 0.59
CA ASN A 119 -4.72 -22.29 1.46
C ASN A 119 -5.43 -22.54 2.80
N ARG A 120 -6.10 -21.53 3.37
CA ARG A 120 -6.85 -21.66 4.63
C ARG A 120 -8.01 -22.66 4.52
N PHE A 121 -8.68 -22.68 3.37
CA PHE A 121 -9.79 -23.59 3.06
C PHE A 121 -9.34 -24.90 2.38
N LYS A 122 -8.03 -25.11 2.21
CA LYS A 122 -7.43 -26.31 1.58
C LYS A 122 -8.00 -26.60 0.19
N GLU A 123 -8.26 -25.53 -0.55
CA GLU A 123 -8.86 -25.63 -1.88
C GLU A 123 -7.83 -26.12 -2.90
N LYS A 124 -8.16 -27.16 -3.68
CA LYS A 124 -7.27 -27.71 -4.72
C LYS A 124 -7.45 -27.07 -6.09
N GLN A 125 -8.64 -26.55 -6.39
CA GLN A 125 -9.00 -26.04 -7.72
C GLN A 125 -8.80 -24.51 -7.86
N LYS A 126 -8.38 -23.81 -6.79
CA LYS A 126 -8.12 -22.35 -6.77
C LYS A 126 -9.28 -21.47 -7.25
N VAL A 127 -10.53 -21.91 -7.09
CA VAL A 127 -11.73 -21.15 -7.46
C VAL A 127 -11.89 -19.95 -6.53
N LEU A 128 -11.72 -20.13 -5.22
CA LEU A 128 -11.81 -19.08 -4.22
C LEU A 128 -10.72 -18.02 -4.41
N MET A 129 -9.52 -18.45 -4.80
CA MET A 129 -8.44 -17.54 -5.17
C MET A 129 -8.85 -16.67 -6.37
N THR A 130 -9.41 -17.28 -7.40
CA THR A 130 -9.83 -16.59 -8.63
C THR A 130 -10.93 -15.57 -8.36
N ILE A 131 -11.96 -15.96 -7.59
CA ILE A 131 -13.05 -15.05 -7.20
C ILE A 131 -12.50 -13.88 -6.37
N SER A 132 -11.60 -14.15 -5.41
CA SER A 132 -11.00 -13.11 -4.57
C SER A 132 -10.14 -12.15 -5.40
N CYS A 133 -9.34 -12.67 -6.33
CA CYS A 133 -8.55 -11.85 -7.26
C CYS A 133 -9.45 -10.99 -8.16
N LEU A 134 -10.52 -11.56 -8.73
CA LEU A 134 -11.48 -10.82 -9.56
C LEU A 134 -12.15 -9.69 -8.77
N PHE A 135 -12.57 -9.98 -7.54
CA PHE A 135 -13.16 -8.98 -6.66
C PHE A 135 -12.20 -7.82 -6.39
N ILE A 136 -10.95 -8.12 -5.99
CA ILE A 136 -9.92 -7.09 -5.76
C ILE A 136 -9.66 -6.29 -7.04
N LEU A 137 -9.52 -6.95 -8.19
CA LEU A 137 -9.31 -6.27 -9.46
C LEU A 137 -10.44 -5.31 -9.78
N VAL A 138 -11.71 -5.73 -9.70
CA VAL A 138 -12.84 -4.84 -10.00
C VAL A 138 -12.85 -3.63 -9.08
N PHE A 139 -12.67 -3.82 -7.77
CA PHE A 139 -12.69 -2.70 -6.80
C PHE A 139 -11.51 -1.75 -6.90
N PHE A 140 -10.34 -2.19 -7.36
CA PHE A 140 -9.17 -1.32 -7.52
C PHE A 140 -9.04 -0.71 -8.93
N THR A 141 -9.77 -1.23 -9.92
CA THR A 141 -9.72 -0.72 -11.30
C THR A 141 -10.86 0.25 -11.62
N VAL A 142 -11.98 0.19 -10.88
CA VAL A 142 -13.15 1.08 -10.99
C VAL A 142 -13.07 2.17 -9.94
#